data_AF-A0A8B9V185-F1
#
_entry.id   AF-A0A8B9V185-F1
#
_cell.length_a   1.000
_cell.length_b   1.000
_cell.length_c   1.000
_cell.angle_alpha   90.00
_cell.angle_beta   90.00
_cell.angle_gamma   90.00
#
_symmetry.space_group_name_H-M   'P 1'
#
loop_
_entity.id
_entity.type
_entity.pdbx_description
1 polymer ?
#
loop_
_entity_poly.entity_id
_entity_poly.type
_entity_poly.pdbx_seq_one_letter_code
_entity_poly.pdbx_strand_id
1 'polypeptide(L)'
;MGVLSVLGYKGVFKERLRPHVPALDTALSPGQITFHFQTLKDNFERTVIDDSREAGIPMEIIVGKMFKMEIWETLLSSMRAGEVAEFWCDAIHTGMYALVSKGMRRIAEGRDPLEGQKHRCGMGNMFDYHSTGYDDLDELQRTPQPLIFIMELFRPGHAAGAQLLPVPAGA
;
A
#
# COMPACT_ATOMS: atom_id res chain seq x y z
N MET A 1 -9.50 -3.88 21.65
CA MET A 1 -9.34 -5.17 20.96
C MET A 1 -10.19 -5.12 19.71
N GLY A 2 -9.56 -5.30 18.54
CA GLY A 2 -10.25 -5.27 17.25
C GLY A 2 -11.13 -6.51 17.06
N VAL A 3 -12.05 -6.44 16.09
CA VAL A 3 -12.79 -7.61 15.60
C VAL A 3 -12.02 -8.15 14.40
N LEU A 4 -11.66 -9.45 14.45
CA LEU A 4 -11.07 -10.13 13.31
C LEU A 4 -12.18 -10.47 12.30
N SER A 5 -12.06 -9.98 11.08
CA SER A 5 -12.99 -10.29 9.99
C SER A 5 -12.26 -11.03 8.87
N VAL A 6 -12.86 -12.13 8.41
CA VAL A 6 -12.48 -12.78 7.15
C VAL A 6 -13.16 -12.00 6.04
N LEU A 7 -12.37 -11.41 5.12
CA LEU A 7 -12.91 -10.56 4.06
C LEU A 7 -13.60 -11.32 2.92
N GLY A 8 -13.94 -12.59 3.12
CA GLY A 8 -14.47 -13.47 2.08
C GLY A 8 -13.39 -14.01 1.11
N TYR A 9 -12.13 -13.60 1.29
CA TYR A 9 -10.99 -14.10 0.52
C TYR A 9 -10.16 -15.07 1.37
N LYS A 10 -9.83 -16.23 0.80
CA LYS A 10 -9.00 -17.24 1.46
C LYS A 10 -7.64 -16.63 1.82
N GLY A 11 -7.20 -16.78 3.08
CA GLY A 11 -5.88 -16.33 3.52
C GLY A 11 -5.76 -14.82 3.74
N VAL A 12 -6.87 -14.13 4.01
CA VAL A 12 -6.87 -12.69 4.32
C VAL A 12 -7.66 -12.46 5.60
N PHE A 13 -7.00 -11.92 6.62
CA PHE A 13 -7.61 -11.59 7.90
C PHE A 13 -7.42 -10.13 8.21
N LYS A 14 -8.51 -9.45 8.57
CA LYS A 14 -8.51 -8.03 8.92
C LYS A 14 -8.74 -7.86 10.41
N GLU A 15 -7.86 -7.14 11.09
CA GLU A 15 -8.08 -6.60 12.42
C GLU A 15 -8.24 -5.08 12.36
N ARG A 16 -9.29 -4.55 12.98
CA ARG A 16 -9.50 -3.09 13.10
C ARG A 16 -8.72 -2.54 14.29
N LEU A 17 -7.72 -1.68 14.04
CA LEU A 17 -6.86 -1.11 15.08
C LEU A 17 -7.44 0.15 15.73
N ARG A 18 -8.12 1.02 14.95
CA ARG A 18 -8.86 2.18 15.51
C ARG A 18 -10.37 2.02 15.29
N PRO A 19 -11.20 2.21 16.33
CA PRO A 19 -12.66 2.20 16.18
C PRO A 19 -13.12 3.26 15.18
N HIS A 20 -14.15 2.92 14.40
CA HIS A 20 -14.80 3.88 13.52
C HIS A 20 -15.47 4.98 14.36
N VAL A 21 -15.30 6.25 13.94
CA VAL A 21 -16.03 7.39 14.51
C VAL A 21 -17.26 7.64 13.63
N PRO A 22 -18.50 7.35 14.10
CA PRO A 22 -19.73 7.38 13.28
C PRO A 22 -20.07 8.74 12.66
N ALA A 23 -19.51 9.83 13.17
CA ALA A 23 -19.78 11.19 12.67
C ALA A 23 -19.21 11.49 11.27
N LEU A 24 -18.58 10.50 10.61
CA LEU A 24 -17.72 10.68 9.43
C LEU A 24 -17.92 9.63 8.32
N ASP A 25 -19.11 9.01 8.23
CA ASP A 25 -19.46 8.16 7.09
C ASP A 25 -19.64 9.01 5.81
N THR A 26 -18.51 9.46 5.24
CA THR A 26 -18.45 10.01 3.89
C THR A 26 -18.03 8.89 2.97
N ALA A 27 -18.86 8.56 1.98
CA ALA A 27 -18.47 7.61 0.95
C ALA A 27 -17.16 8.06 0.30
N LEU A 28 -16.23 7.13 0.08
CA LEU A 28 -15.03 7.41 -0.69
C LEU A 28 -15.43 7.97 -2.06
N SER A 29 -14.75 9.02 -2.51
CA SER A 29 -14.96 9.54 -3.86
C SER A 29 -14.69 8.42 -4.87
N PRO A 30 -15.65 8.09 -5.75
CA PRO A 30 -15.44 7.05 -6.74
C PRO A 30 -14.28 7.44 -7.66
N GLY A 31 -13.23 6.64 -7.66
CA GLY A 31 -12.13 6.74 -8.62
C GLY A 31 -10.74 6.95 -8.03
N GLN A 32 -10.57 7.48 -6.81
CA GLN A 32 -9.24 7.69 -6.22
C GLN A 32 -9.28 7.49 -4.70
N ILE A 33 -8.35 6.69 -4.20
CA ILE A 33 -8.20 6.35 -2.78
C ILE A 33 -6.81 6.80 -2.33
N THR A 34 -6.77 7.73 -1.38
CA THR A 34 -5.53 8.17 -0.72
C THR A 34 -5.41 7.52 0.65
N PHE A 35 -4.23 7.00 0.99
CA PHE A 35 -4.00 6.29 2.26
C PHE A 35 -2.52 6.27 2.65
N HIS A 36 -2.25 6.10 3.94
CA HIS A 36 -0.94 5.65 4.41
C HIS A 36 -0.92 4.13 4.58
N PHE A 37 0.24 3.52 4.42
CA PHE A 37 0.45 2.11 4.70
C PHE A 37 1.80 1.87 5.35
N GLN A 38 1.89 0.77 6.08
CA GLN A 38 3.13 0.16 6.53
C GLN A 38 3.04 -1.34 6.23
N THR A 39 4.08 -1.91 5.63
CA THR A 39 4.16 -3.34 5.34
C THR A 39 5.21 -3.98 6.22
N LEU A 40 4.86 -5.09 6.87
CA LEU A 40 5.69 -5.82 7.80
C LEU A 40 5.83 -7.28 7.36
N LYS A 41 6.97 -7.90 7.66
CA LYS A 41 7.12 -9.36 7.63
C LYS A 41 6.27 -9.98 8.76
N ASP A 42 5.69 -11.15 8.53
CA ASP A 42 5.03 -11.95 9.57
C ASP A 42 6.07 -12.75 10.39
N ASN A 43 6.96 -12.02 11.06
CA ASN A 43 7.94 -12.58 11.98
C ASN A 43 7.73 -11.98 13.38
N PHE A 44 8.43 -12.54 14.37
CA PHE A 44 8.31 -12.10 15.77
C PHE A 44 8.60 -10.59 15.94
N GLU A 45 9.58 -10.08 15.19
CA GLU A 45 10.00 -8.68 15.25
C GLU A 45 9.06 -7.73 14.49
N ARG A 46 8.15 -8.26 13.68
CA ARG A 46 7.33 -7.52 12.71
C ARG A 46 8.19 -6.54 11.90
N THR A 47 9.26 -7.06 11.28
CA THR A 47 10.23 -6.25 10.54
C THR A 47 9.54 -5.40 9.47
N VAL A 48 9.75 -4.09 9.52
CA VAL A 48 9.22 -3.13 8.54
C VAL A 48 9.92 -3.31 7.20
N ILE A 49 9.15 -3.42 6.12
CA ILE A 49 9.66 -3.44 4.73
C ILE A 49 9.49 -2.07 4.10
N ASP A 50 8.31 -1.47 4.22
CA ASP A 50 8.02 -0.13 3.69
C ASP A 50 7.06 0.61 4.63
N ASP A 51 7.25 1.92 4.77
CA ASP A 51 6.34 2.83 5.48
C ASP A 51 6.17 4.12 4.68
N SER A 52 4.96 4.41 4.23
CA SER A 52 4.72 5.62 3.42
C SER A 52 4.79 6.92 4.23
N ARG A 53 4.76 6.84 5.57
CA ARG A 53 4.99 8.03 6.42
C ARG A 53 6.45 8.42 6.44
N GLU A 54 7.37 7.46 6.39
CA GLU A 54 8.81 7.74 6.30
C GLU A 54 9.19 8.37 4.95
N ALA A 55 8.51 7.94 3.89
CA ALA A 55 8.65 8.57 2.57
C ALA A 55 8.01 9.97 2.47
N GLY A 56 7.20 10.37 3.46
CA GLY A 56 6.57 11.69 3.53
C GLY A 56 5.42 11.93 2.54
N ILE A 57 5.01 10.93 1.76
CA ILE A 57 4.00 11.05 0.70
C ILE A 57 2.97 9.92 0.87
N PRO A 58 1.66 10.23 1.01
CA PRO A 58 0.64 9.18 1.04
C PRO A 58 0.53 8.49 -0.32
N MET A 59 0.07 7.24 -0.29
CA MET A 59 -0.16 6.48 -1.50
C MET A 59 -1.52 6.81 -2.09
N GLU A 60 -1.61 6.79 -3.43
CA GLU A 60 -2.86 6.96 -4.16
C GLU A 60 -3.09 5.81 -5.13
N ILE A 61 -4.29 5.23 -5.08
CA ILE A 61 -4.73 4.20 -6.04
C ILE A 61 -5.97 4.68 -6.76
N ILE A 62 -5.99 4.49 -8.08
CA ILE A 62 -7.16 4.72 -8.91
C ILE A 62 -7.89 3.39 -9.08
N VAL A 63 -9.07 3.28 -8.49
CA VAL A 63 -9.88 2.05 -8.50
C VAL A 63 -10.17 1.61 -9.94
N GLY A 64 -9.92 0.35 -10.26
CA GLY A 64 -10.20 -0.22 -11.58
C GLY A 64 -9.16 0.13 -12.65
N LYS A 65 -8.09 0.86 -12.29
CA LYS A 65 -6.85 0.83 -13.07
C LYS A 65 -5.96 -0.26 -12.49
N MET A 66 -5.49 -1.17 -13.35
CA MET A 66 -4.68 -2.33 -12.97
C MET A 66 -3.47 -1.93 -12.11
N PHE A 67 -3.65 -1.92 -10.79
CA PHE A 67 -2.54 -1.91 -9.85
C PHE A 67 -1.94 -3.31 -9.85
N LYS A 68 -0.61 -3.43 -9.82
CA LYS A 68 0.07 -4.74 -9.86
C LYS A 68 -0.17 -5.60 -8.61
N MET A 69 -0.93 -5.11 -7.62
CA MET A 69 -1.31 -5.81 -6.40
C MET A 69 -2.83 -5.75 -6.17
N GLU A 70 -3.56 -6.65 -6.84
CA GLU A 70 -5.04 -6.71 -6.82
C GLU A 70 -5.63 -6.82 -5.41
N ILE A 71 -4.90 -7.44 -4.47
CA ILE A 71 -5.39 -7.60 -3.11
C ILE A 71 -5.61 -6.26 -2.40
N TRP A 72 -4.82 -5.21 -2.69
CA TRP A 72 -4.96 -3.92 -2.01
C TRP A 72 -6.29 -3.21 -2.28
N GLU A 73 -6.86 -3.33 -3.48
CA GLU A 73 -8.21 -2.79 -3.76
C GLU A 73 -9.27 -3.49 -2.88
N THR A 74 -9.10 -4.79 -2.65
CA THR A 74 -9.97 -5.57 -1.76
C THR A 74 -9.81 -5.12 -0.30
N LEU A 75 -8.59 -4.90 0.17
CA LEU A 75 -8.35 -4.42 1.53
C LEU A 75 -8.96 -3.03 1.74
N LEU A 76 -8.68 -2.09 0.83
CA LEU A 76 -9.13 -0.70 0.91
C LEU A 76 -10.65 -0.56 0.78
N SER A 77 -11.29 -1.34 -0.10
CA SER A 77 -12.76 -1.32 -0.24
C SER A 77 -13.49 -1.85 1.00
N SER A 78 -12.82 -2.63 1.84
CA SER A 78 -13.37 -3.07 3.14
C SER A 78 -13.29 -2.02 4.24
N MET A 79 -12.56 -0.92 4.03
CA MET A 79 -12.30 0.13 5.03
C MET A 79 -13.30 1.28 4.93
N ARG A 80 -13.54 1.94 6.06
CA ARG A 80 -14.26 3.21 6.13
C ARG A 80 -13.28 4.39 6.12
N ALA A 81 -13.73 5.57 5.66
CA ALA A 81 -12.93 6.78 5.72
C ALA A 81 -12.40 7.05 7.15
N GLY A 82 -11.10 7.34 7.28
CA GLY A 82 -10.43 7.53 8.56
C GLY A 82 -10.13 6.25 9.36
N GLU A 83 -10.44 5.07 8.81
CA GLU A 83 -10.14 3.79 9.46
C GLU A 83 -8.63 3.49 9.42
N VAL A 84 -8.15 2.89 10.51
CA VAL A 84 -6.85 2.21 10.57
C VAL A 84 -7.08 0.73 10.81
N ALA A 85 -6.57 -0.11 9.91
CA ALA A 85 -6.74 -1.56 9.97
C ALA A 85 -5.42 -2.27 9.66
N GLU A 86 -5.22 -3.41 10.33
CA GLU A 86 -4.17 -4.38 10.07
C GLU A 86 -4.75 -5.52 9.23
N PHE A 87 -4.04 -5.93 8.20
CA PHE A 87 -4.41 -7.02 7.33
C PHE A 87 -3.27 -8.01 7.27
N TRP A 88 -3.48 -9.21 7.78
CA TRP A 88 -2.59 -10.33 7.49
C TRP A 88 -3.00 -10.94 6.16
N CYS A 89 -2.04 -11.14 5.26
CA CYS A 89 -2.24 -11.73 3.95
C CYS A 89 -1.24 -12.87 3.72
N ASP A 90 -1.78 -14.04 3.38
CA ASP A 90 -1.00 -15.23 3.02
C ASP A 90 -0.09 -14.98 1.81
N ALA A 91 0.98 -15.78 1.70
CA ALA A 91 1.97 -15.72 0.62
C ALA A 91 1.35 -15.77 -0.79
N ILE A 92 0.18 -16.40 -0.94
CA ILE A 92 -0.55 -16.45 -2.22
C ILE A 92 -0.95 -15.05 -2.75
N HIS A 93 -1.04 -14.05 -1.87
CA HIS A 93 -1.43 -12.67 -2.21
C HIS A 93 -0.25 -11.71 -2.27
N THR A 94 0.91 -12.09 -1.76
CA THR A 94 2.05 -11.18 -1.53
C THR A 94 3.18 -11.34 -2.54
N GLY A 95 3.12 -12.34 -3.43
CA GLY A 95 4.20 -12.63 -4.39
C GLY A 95 4.58 -11.46 -5.31
N MET A 96 3.65 -10.54 -5.59
CA MET A 96 3.91 -9.33 -6.39
C MET A 96 4.43 -8.14 -5.57
N TYR A 97 4.44 -8.23 -4.25
CA TYR A 97 4.76 -7.11 -3.36
C TYR A 97 6.15 -6.55 -3.63
N ALA A 98 7.16 -7.40 -3.81
CA ALA A 98 8.52 -6.93 -4.07
C ALA A 98 8.64 -6.07 -5.35
N LEU A 99 7.91 -6.43 -6.41
CA LEU A 99 7.91 -5.65 -7.65
C LEU A 99 7.18 -4.31 -7.47
N VAL A 100 6.08 -4.31 -6.72
CA VAL A 100 5.30 -3.11 -6.40
C VAL A 100 6.13 -2.18 -5.52
N SER A 101 6.73 -2.69 -4.45
CA SER A 101 7.62 -1.96 -3.54
C SER A 101 8.80 -1.32 -4.28
N LYS A 102 9.47 -2.05 -5.18
CA LYS A 102 10.50 -1.46 -6.05
C LYS A 102 10.00 -0.24 -6.82
N GLY A 103 8.78 -0.30 -7.37
CA GLY A 103 8.16 0.84 -8.05
C GLY A 103 7.87 2.00 -7.09
N MET A 104 7.33 1.71 -5.90
CA MET A 104 7.01 2.70 -4.88
C MET A 104 8.25 3.44 -4.38
N ARG A 105 9.34 2.71 -4.07
CA ARG A 105 10.62 3.29 -3.62
C ARG A 105 11.21 4.23 -4.67
N ARG A 106 11.15 3.86 -5.95
CA ARG A 106 11.61 4.71 -7.05
C ARG A 106 10.79 5.98 -7.22
N ILE A 107 9.47 5.88 -7.09
CA ILE A 107 8.59 7.06 -7.10
C ILE A 107 8.99 8.00 -5.95
N ALA A 108 9.24 7.46 -4.75
CA ALA A 108 9.70 8.26 -3.61
C ALA A 108 11.08 8.90 -3.84
N GLU A 109 11.96 8.26 -4.61
CA GLU A 109 13.24 8.81 -5.08
C GLU A 109 13.09 9.84 -6.23
N GLY A 110 11.88 10.09 -6.72
CA GLY A 110 11.63 10.97 -7.87
C GLY A 110 12.02 10.37 -9.22
N ARG A 111 12.17 9.04 -9.29
CA ARG A 111 12.53 8.28 -10.49
C ARG A 111 11.29 7.67 -11.16
N ASP A 112 11.40 7.34 -12.43
CA ASP A 112 10.32 6.65 -13.14
C ASP A 112 10.19 5.21 -12.58
N PRO A 113 9.00 4.80 -12.07
CA PRO A 113 8.79 3.44 -11.55
C PRO A 113 9.07 2.34 -12.58
N LEU A 114 8.95 2.65 -13.86
CA LEU A 114 9.18 1.75 -14.99
C LEU A 114 10.62 1.82 -15.52
N GLU A 115 11.48 2.67 -14.98
CA GLU A 115 12.84 2.88 -15.49
C GLU A 115 13.69 1.60 -15.42
N GLY A 116 13.99 0.97 -16.55
CA GLY A 116 14.67 -0.33 -16.55
C GLY A 116 13.74 -1.54 -16.36
N GLN A 117 12.43 -1.35 -16.20
CA GLN A 117 11.42 -2.37 -16.53
C GLN A 117 11.26 -2.43 -18.06
N LYS A 118 12.31 -2.90 -18.76
CA LYS A 118 12.23 -3.09 -20.21
C LYS A 118 11.34 -4.30 -20.50
N HIS A 119 10.11 -4.06 -20.96
CA HIS A 119 9.28 -5.08 -21.59
C HIS A 119 9.95 -5.53 -22.89
N ARG A 120 10.58 -6.71 -22.91
CA ARG A 120 10.94 -7.40 -24.16
C ARG A 120 9.76 -8.30 -24.57
N CYS A 121 8.84 -7.76 -25.34
CA CYS A 121 7.94 -8.59 -26.14
C CYS A 121 8.78 -9.15 -27.30
N GLY A 122 9.22 -10.41 -27.18
CA GLY A 122 10.07 -11.04 -28.18
C GLY A 122 10.66 -12.33 -27.64
N MET A 123 10.17 -13.44 -28.17
CA MET A 123 10.60 -14.82 -27.96
C MET A 123 12.05 -14.93 -27.47
N GLY A 124 12.21 -15.24 -26.18
CA GLY A 124 13.50 -15.53 -25.56
C GLY A 124 14.28 -14.30 -25.09
N ASN A 125 13.93 -13.73 -23.92
CA ASN A 125 14.86 -12.95 -23.11
C ASN A 125 14.44 -12.93 -21.64
N MET A 126 15.38 -13.32 -20.79
CA MET A 126 15.33 -13.37 -19.34
C MET A 126 14.97 -11.99 -18.77
N PHE A 127 13.93 -11.92 -17.92
CA PHE A 127 13.85 -10.85 -16.93
C PHE A 127 15.10 -11.00 -16.05
N ASP A 128 15.81 -9.91 -15.77
CA ASP A 128 16.84 -9.89 -14.71
C ASP A 128 16.14 -10.07 -13.36
N TYR A 129 15.78 -11.31 -13.03
CA TYR A 129 15.27 -11.74 -11.73
C TYR A 129 16.39 -11.87 -10.68
N HIS A 130 17.62 -11.48 -11.01
CA HIS A 130 18.74 -11.66 -10.09
C HIS A 130 18.75 -10.64 -8.96
N SER A 131 18.22 -9.43 -9.19
CA SER A 131 18.12 -8.40 -8.15
C SER A 131 17.13 -7.28 -8.50
N THR A 132 16.40 -6.84 -7.50
CA THR A 132 15.57 -5.63 -7.48
C THR A 132 16.42 -4.37 -7.27
N GLY A 133 17.65 -4.51 -6.78
CA GLY A 133 18.50 -3.44 -6.26
C GLY A 133 18.29 -3.16 -4.76
N TYR A 134 17.41 -3.92 -4.10
CA TYR A 134 17.13 -3.83 -2.67
C TYR A 134 17.17 -5.24 -2.05
N ASP A 135 18.11 -5.47 -1.14
CA ASP A 135 18.40 -6.81 -0.60
C ASP A 135 17.18 -7.45 0.09
N ASP A 136 16.38 -6.64 0.78
CA ASP A 136 15.17 -7.05 1.47
C ASP A 136 14.06 -7.51 0.51
N LEU A 137 13.91 -6.83 -0.63
CA LEU A 137 12.97 -7.21 -1.68
C LEU A 137 13.46 -8.45 -2.46
N ASP A 138 14.77 -8.61 -2.60
CA ASP A 138 15.37 -9.81 -3.23
C ASP A 138 15.20 -11.06 -2.38
N GLU A 139 15.36 -10.92 -1.06
CA GLU A 139 15.03 -11.96 -0.09
C GLU A 139 13.54 -12.32 -0.19
N LEU A 140 12.66 -11.31 -0.22
CA LEU A 140 11.21 -11.53 -0.32
C LEU A 140 10.79 -12.23 -1.61
N GLN A 141 11.45 -11.93 -2.75
CA GLN A 141 11.21 -12.65 -4.01
C GLN A 141 11.67 -14.11 -3.94
N ARG A 142 12.82 -14.36 -3.31
CA ARG A 142 13.38 -15.71 -3.15
C ARG A 142 12.56 -16.57 -2.18
N THR A 143 12.01 -15.95 -1.16
CA THR A 143 11.24 -16.61 -0.10
C THR A 143 9.88 -15.92 0.07
N PRO A 144 8.91 -16.24 -0.80
CA PRO A 144 7.54 -15.75 -0.65
C PRO A 144 6.99 -16.13 0.73
N GLN A 145 6.39 -15.16 1.42
CA GLN A 145 5.90 -15.31 2.78
C GLN A 145 4.65 -14.45 3.01
N PRO A 146 3.84 -14.75 4.04
CA PRO A 146 2.78 -13.86 4.47
C PRO A 146 3.33 -12.48 4.85
N LEU A 147 2.53 -11.45 4.61
CA LEU A 147 2.84 -10.07 4.99
C LEU A 147 1.68 -9.47 5.78
N ILE A 148 2.02 -8.49 6.61
CA ILE A 148 1.06 -7.70 7.37
C ILE A 148 1.03 -6.31 6.75
N PHE A 149 -0.14 -5.84 6.34
CA PHE A 149 -0.38 -4.48 5.86
C PHE A 149 -1.15 -3.70 6.91
N ILE A 150 -0.57 -2.64 7.45
CA ILE A 150 -1.27 -1.67 8.29
C ILE A 150 -1.63 -0.48 7.41
N MET A 151 -2.92 -0.25 7.18
CA MET A 151 -3.40 0.81 6.28
C MET A 151 -4.23 1.85 7.05
N GLU A 152 -4.05 3.13 6.73
CA GLU A 152 -4.83 4.26 7.21
C GLU A 152 -5.46 4.98 6.03
N LEU A 153 -6.78 4.82 5.88
CA LEU A 153 -7.54 5.37 4.77
C LEU A 153 -7.91 6.83 5.03
N PHE A 154 -7.59 7.73 4.10
CA PHE A 154 -7.87 9.16 4.28
C PHE A 154 -9.34 9.48 4.05
N ARG A 155 -9.75 10.64 4.58
CA ARG A 155 -11.09 11.18 4.35
C ARG A 155 -11.14 11.92 3.01
N PRO A 156 -12.23 11.80 2.25
CA PRO A 156 -12.48 12.67 1.10
C PRO A 156 -12.37 14.14 1.52
N GLY A 157 -11.55 14.93 0.81
CA GLY A 157 -11.34 16.37 1.10
C GLY A 157 -10.22 16.71 2.07
N HIS A 158 -9.50 15.71 2.62
CA HIS A 158 -8.22 15.93 3.29
C HIS A 158 -7.08 15.53 2.35
N ALA A 159 -6.78 16.40 1.38
CA ALA A 159 -5.54 16.29 0.64
C ALA A 159 -4.38 16.40 1.64
N ALA A 160 -3.44 15.45 1.61
CA ALA A 160 -2.13 15.68 2.19
C ALA A 160 -1.54 16.89 1.48
N GLY A 161 -1.47 18.03 2.17
CA GLY A 161 -1.02 19.28 1.57
C GLY A 161 -1.98 20.45 1.70
N ALA A 162 -2.67 20.61 2.84
CA ALA A 162 -2.94 21.96 3.31
C ALA A 162 -1.66 22.49 3.99
N GLN A 163 -0.65 22.82 3.17
CA GLN A 163 0.34 23.80 3.58
C GLN A 163 -0.45 25.06 3.93
N LEU A 164 -0.36 25.48 5.20
CA LEU A 164 -0.81 26.78 5.66
C LEU A 164 -0.24 27.84 4.72
N LEU A 165 -1.04 28.31 3.76
CA LEU A 165 -0.79 29.62 3.17
C LEU A 165 -1.01 30.63 4.30
N PRO A 166 -0.04 31.52 4.59
CA PRO A 166 -0.28 32.59 5.54
C PRO A 166 -1.45 33.41 5.02
N VAL A 167 -2.50 33.51 5.83
CA VAL A 167 -3.58 34.48 5.63
C VAL A 167 -2.90 35.84 5.55
N PRO A 168 -2.98 36.60 4.43
CA PRO A 168 -2.55 37.98 4.46
C PRO A 168 -3.45 38.68 5.48
N ALA A 169 -2.82 39.17 6.56
CA ALA A 169 -3.47 40.06 7.49
C ALA A 169 -3.99 41.25 6.69
N GLY A 170 -5.31 41.43 6.65
CA GLY A 170 -5.91 42.59 6.03
C GLY A 170 -5.52 43.85 6.78
N ALA A 171 -5.01 44.83 6.04
CA ALA A 171 -5.31 46.27 6.14
C ALA A 171 -4.76 46.94 4.88
#